data_AF-A0A7Y7PDD2-F1
#
_entry.id   AF-A0A7Y7PDD2-F1
#
_cell.length_a   1.000
_cell.length_b   1.000
_cell.length_c   1.000
_cell.angle_alpha   90.00
_cell.angle_beta   90.00
_cell.angle_gamma   90.00
#
_symmetry.space_group_name_H-M   'P 1'
#
loop_
_entity.id
_entity.type
_entity.pdbx_description
1 polymer ?
#
loop_
_entity_poly.entity_id
_entity_poly.type
_entity_poly.pdbx_seq_one_letter_code
_entity_poly.pdbx_strand_id
1 'polypeptide(L)'
;MTNNYFLKPIYALLVTFVFLTSGYGQTRTNSLTDNQTESKRISVGQSKLVKTQGSTKSDNVWCGLQDNEGNLWFGTTGEGVYRFDGKLFTQFTKKDGLSSNSVYSILEEKSGNIWFGTTDGVCCYNGKSIFPLSIPFYIRPVTDNNYYTERSTENTVWSMLQDKSGKIWLGTADGVYCYNGFNFNRFLDNDGVINKDSLRLKMIDCILEDKSGNIWFASGMPPGEEGICCYDGKSISSYKPNGDGWIRYIKQDKNGNLWFGGRLHGNFIYDGKNFTNFTQKVGIGNPVLADKHGNIWFSGEEKQSSVESEGGIWCYDGHTFKNYNTSDGMSKYFVWFMLEDRTGNIWIGTRNTGLYKYDGITFTNYSE
;
A
#
# COMPACT_ATOMS: atom_id res chain seq x y z
N MET A 1 -0.41 55.16 -52.36
CA MET A 1 -1.89 55.10 -52.27
C MET A 1 -2.18 54.47 -50.92
N THR A 2 -2.79 55.11 -49.92
CA THR A 2 -3.72 56.24 -49.88
C THR A 2 -3.69 56.80 -48.44
N ASN A 3 -3.82 58.12 -48.31
CA ASN A 3 -4.06 58.83 -47.04
C ASN A 3 -5.39 58.39 -46.41
N ASN A 4 -5.54 58.47 -45.08
CA ASN A 4 -6.28 59.58 -44.45
C ASN A 4 -6.40 59.48 -42.92
N TYR A 5 -6.28 60.67 -42.34
CA TYR A 5 -6.48 61.09 -40.96
C TYR A 5 -7.93 60.93 -40.49
N PHE A 6 -8.18 60.81 -39.17
CA PHE A 6 -8.67 61.93 -38.35
C PHE A 6 -9.20 61.54 -36.94
N LEU A 7 -8.82 62.41 -35.98
CA LEU A 7 -9.57 62.97 -34.82
C LEU A 7 -9.98 62.13 -33.60
N LYS A 8 -9.40 62.52 -32.44
CA LYS A 8 -9.92 62.38 -31.05
C LYS A 8 -11.15 63.30 -30.84
N PRO A 9 -11.98 63.12 -29.78
CA PRO A 9 -11.69 63.80 -28.50
C PRO A 9 -12.14 63.07 -27.19
N ILE A 10 -11.75 63.71 -26.08
CA ILE A 10 -11.82 63.43 -24.63
C ILE A 10 -13.19 63.79 -24.02
N TYR A 11 -13.65 63.12 -22.94
CA TYR A 11 -14.37 63.66 -21.74
C TYR A 11 -14.35 62.59 -20.62
N ALA A 12 -13.71 62.78 -19.45
CA ALA A 12 -14.07 63.55 -18.24
C ALA A 12 -15.09 62.87 -17.28
N LEU A 13 -14.53 62.27 -16.21
CA LEU A 13 -14.93 62.26 -14.77
C LEU A 13 -16.41 62.20 -14.33
N LEU A 14 -16.74 61.23 -13.45
CA LEU A 14 -17.49 61.50 -12.21
C LEU A 14 -17.41 60.34 -11.19
N VAL A 15 -16.92 60.68 -10.00
CA VAL A 15 -16.91 59.86 -8.77
C VAL A 15 -18.03 60.40 -7.87
N THR A 16 -18.87 59.52 -7.34
CA THR A 16 -19.72 59.83 -6.16
C THR A 16 -19.86 58.60 -5.27
N PHE A 17 -19.32 58.69 -4.06
CA PHE A 17 -19.60 57.83 -2.92
C PHE A 17 -20.89 58.29 -2.24
N VAL A 18 -21.73 57.34 -1.80
CA VAL A 18 -22.82 57.60 -0.86
C VAL A 18 -22.71 56.62 0.30
N PHE A 19 -22.44 57.15 1.50
CA PHE A 19 -22.64 56.50 2.78
C PHE A 19 -24.05 56.83 3.29
N LEU A 20 -24.75 55.84 3.83
CA LEU A 20 -25.91 56.07 4.70
C LEU A 20 -25.72 55.33 6.02
N THR A 21 -25.72 56.10 7.09
CA THR A 21 -25.81 55.69 8.49
C THR A 21 -27.18 56.05 9.04
N SER A 22 -27.74 55.18 9.88
CA SER A 22 -28.60 55.43 11.06
C SER A 22 -29.34 54.12 11.36
N GLY A 23 -29.66 53.70 12.58
CA GLY A 23 -29.67 54.31 13.90
C GLY A 23 -30.75 53.59 14.73
N TYR A 24 -30.32 52.96 15.82
CA TYR A 24 -31.01 52.25 16.92
C TYR A 24 -32.53 52.43 17.20
N GLY A 25 -33.14 51.35 17.73
CA GLY A 25 -34.35 51.39 18.59
C GLY A 25 -34.80 50.01 19.12
N GLN A 26 -34.93 49.84 20.44
CA GLN A 26 -35.15 48.58 21.19
C GLN A 26 -36.62 48.17 21.48
N THR A 27 -36.85 46.84 21.55
CA THR A 27 -37.74 45.99 22.41
C THR A 27 -39.22 46.32 22.70
N ARG A 28 -40.14 45.38 22.40
CA ARG A 28 -40.70 44.35 23.34
C ARG A 28 -41.76 43.42 22.69
N THR A 29 -41.58 42.11 22.95
CA THR A 29 -42.53 40.98 23.10
C THR A 29 -43.89 40.97 22.38
N ASN A 30 -44.07 39.94 21.54
CA ASN A 30 -45.24 39.05 21.59
C ASN A 30 -44.81 37.62 21.25
N SER A 31 -45.10 36.71 22.17
CA SER A 31 -45.03 35.26 22.01
C SER A 31 -45.96 34.80 20.89
N LEU A 32 -45.52 33.81 20.09
CA LEU A 32 -46.36 32.73 19.55
C LEU A 32 -45.43 31.67 18.91
N THR A 33 -45.51 30.46 19.47
CA THR A 33 -45.09 29.15 18.93
C THR A 33 -43.60 28.93 18.63
N ASP A 34 -42.88 28.41 19.63
CA ASP A 34 -41.69 27.57 19.45
C ASP A 34 -42.08 26.30 18.66
N ASN A 35 -41.96 26.34 17.34
CA ASN A 35 -41.56 25.16 16.61
C ASN A 35 -40.03 25.11 16.71
N GLN A 36 -39.54 24.42 17.74
CA GLN A 36 -38.19 23.89 17.73
C GLN A 36 -38.09 22.90 16.57
N THR A 37 -37.78 23.42 15.39
CA THR A 37 -37.04 22.65 14.40
C THR A 37 -35.69 22.41 15.05
N GLU A 38 -35.58 21.31 15.79
CA GLU A 38 -34.29 20.70 16.06
C GLU A 38 -33.57 20.66 14.73
N SER A 39 -32.55 21.50 14.56
CA SER A 39 -31.58 21.29 13.52
C SER A 39 -30.98 19.93 13.86
N LYS A 40 -31.52 18.89 13.22
CA LYS A 40 -30.96 17.56 13.23
C LYS A 40 -29.53 17.78 12.74
N ARG A 41 -28.58 17.85 13.69
CA ARG A 41 -27.17 17.69 13.36
C ARG A 41 -27.13 16.32 12.73
N ILE A 42 -27.14 16.29 11.41
CA ILE A 42 -26.82 15.09 10.66
C ILE A 42 -25.41 14.80 11.14
N SER A 43 -25.27 13.81 12.04
CA SER A 43 -23.98 13.18 12.24
C SER A 43 -23.66 12.62 10.87
N VAL A 44 -22.86 13.36 10.09
CA VAL A 44 -22.25 12.80 8.91
C VAL A 44 -21.42 11.67 9.47
N GLY A 45 -21.93 10.45 9.35
CA GLY A 45 -21.22 9.26 9.80
C GLY A 45 -19.83 9.31 9.21
N GLN A 46 -18.85 8.86 9.99
CA GLN A 46 -17.49 8.71 9.49
C GLN A 46 -17.53 7.98 8.14
N SER A 47 -16.91 8.54 7.10
CA SER A 47 -16.86 7.89 5.79
C SER A 47 -16.17 6.53 5.94
N LYS A 48 -16.68 5.56 5.21
CA LYS A 48 -16.21 4.18 5.24
C LYS A 48 -15.91 3.69 3.83
N LEU A 49 -15.01 2.72 3.77
CA LEU A 49 -14.71 1.91 2.61
C LEU A 49 -15.89 0.95 2.40
N VAL A 50 -16.61 1.15 1.29
CA VAL A 50 -17.81 0.37 0.94
C VAL A 50 -17.44 -0.77 0.02
N LYS A 51 -17.84 -1.99 0.40
CA LYS A 51 -17.75 -3.18 -0.47
C LYS A 51 -18.86 -3.16 -1.51
N THR A 52 -18.53 -3.13 -2.79
CA THR A 52 -19.53 -2.94 -3.86
C THR A 52 -19.98 -4.25 -4.51
N GLN A 53 -19.19 -5.32 -4.44
CA GLN A 53 -19.56 -6.64 -4.96
C GLN A 53 -20.00 -7.57 -3.81
N GLY A 54 -21.26 -8.00 -3.87
CA GLY A 54 -21.99 -8.70 -2.80
C GLY A 54 -21.51 -10.10 -2.37
N SER A 55 -20.26 -10.51 -2.63
CA SER A 55 -19.40 -11.39 -1.79
C SER A 55 -18.26 -11.99 -2.61
N THR A 56 -17.07 -12.09 -2.02
CA THR A 56 -16.40 -13.39 -1.79
C THR A 56 -15.75 -13.44 -0.41
N LYS A 57 -15.44 -14.65 0.09
CA LYS A 57 -14.60 -14.87 1.29
C LYS A 57 -13.12 -14.46 1.09
N SER A 58 -12.80 -13.82 -0.03
CA SER A 58 -11.45 -13.54 -0.51
C SER A 58 -11.19 -12.08 -0.89
N ASP A 59 -12.10 -11.16 -0.59
CA ASP A 59 -11.88 -9.74 -0.81
C ASP A 59 -11.03 -9.19 0.34
N ASN A 60 -9.93 -8.51 0.05
CA ASN A 60 -8.93 -8.10 1.04
C ASN A 60 -8.62 -6.63 0.85
N VAL A 61 -8.31 -5.91 1.94
CA VAL A 61 -7.46 -4.72 1.81
C VAL A 61 -6.02 -5.21 1.93
N TRP A 62 -5.29 -5.20 0.81
CA TRP A 62 -4.05 -5.95 0.64
C TRP A 62 -2.80 -5.11 0.87
N CYS A 63 -2.84 -3.84 0.48
CA CYS A 63 -1.71 -2.93 0.55
C CYS A 63 -2.19 -1.51 0.83
N GLY A 64 -1.28 -0.66 1.30
CA GLY A 64 -1.58 0.75 1.48
C GLY A 64 -0.34 1.63 1.47
N LEU A 65 -0.59 2.91 1.25
CA LEU A 65 0.42 3.96 1.18
C LEU A 65 -0.16 5.27 1.73
N GLN A 66 0.65 6.10 2.38
CA GLN A 66 0.31 7.51 2.55
C GLN A 66 1.10 8.32 1.54
N ASP A 67 0.43 9.11 0.71
CA ASP A 67 1.08 9.93 -0.30
C ASP A 67 1.68 11.23 0.29
N ASN A 68 2.38 12.00 -0.55
CA ASN A 68 3.04 13.22 -0.12
C ASN A 68 2.07 14.33 0.31
N GLU A 69 0.86 14.33 -0.23
CA GLU A 69 -0.22 15.26 0.10
C GLU A 69 -0.93 14.88 1.41
N GLY A 70 -0.67 13.68 1.93
CA GLY A 70 -1.23 13.15 3.17
C GLY A 70 -2.48 12.29 2.96
N ASN A 71 -2.90 12.04 1.73
CA ASN A 71 -3.98 11.09 1.44
C ASN A 71 -3.49 9.67 1.69
N LEU A 72 -4.41 8.82 2.12
CA LEU A 72 -4.16 7.39 2.31
C LEU A 72 -4.74 6.61 1.15
N TRP A 73 -3.96 5.70 0.61
CA TRP A 73 -4.33 4.84 -0.50
C TRP A 73 -4.38 3.40 -0.03
N PHE A 74 -5.43 2.68 -0.43
CA PHE A 74 -5.68 1.30 -0.03
C PHE A 74 -6.03 0.46 -1.26
N GLY A 75 -5.16 -0.50 -1.58
CA GLY A 75 -5.38 -1.44 -2.67
C GLY A 75 -6.15 -2.66 -2.18
N THR A 76 -7.11 -3.11 -2.98
CA THR A 76 -7.96 -4.25 -2.64
C THR A 76 -7.85 -5.38 -3.65
N THR A 77 -8.25 -6.59 -3.25
CA THR A 77 -8.37 -7.72 -4.18
C THR A 77 -9.83 -7.80 -4.67
N GLY A 78 -10.15 -7.05 -5.73
CA GLY A 78 -11.43 -7.15 -6.46
C GLY A 78 -12.23 -5.85 -6.56
N GLU A 79 -11.96 -4.87 -5.69
CA GLU A 79 -12.70 -3.60 -5.59
C GLU A 79 -11.88 -2.38 -6.05
N GLY A 80 -10.67 -2.60 -6.60
CA GLY A 80 -9.79 -1.53 -7.07
C GLY A 80 -9.02 -0.85 -5.94
N VAL A 81 -8.80 0.45 -6.08
CA VAL A 81 -8.05 1.28 -5.12
C VAL A 81 -8.95 2.31 -4.50
N TYR A 82 -8.84 2.51 -3.20
CA TYR A 82 -9.51 3.58 -2.47
C TYR A 82 -8.51 4.64 -2.05
N ARG A 83 -8.82 5.91 -2.30
CA ARG A 83 -8.12 7.06 -1.72
C ARG A 83 -8.97 7.67 -0.62
N PHE A 84 -8.38 7.91 0.55
CA PHE A 84 -8.98 8.61 1.68
C PHE A 84 -8.26 9.93 1.92
N ASP A 85 -8.98 11.04 1.79
CA ASP A 85 -8.46 12.41 1.97
C ASP A 85 -8.54 12.91 3.44
N GLY A 86 -8.82 12.00 4.38
CA GLY A 86 -9.12 12.33 5.78
C GLY A 86 -10.60 12.56 6.06
N LYS A 87 -11.44 12.69 5.04
CA LYS A 87 -12.89 12.91 5.14
C LYS A 87 -13.71 11.91 4.34
N LEU A 88 -13.34 11.65 3.09
CA LEU A 88 -14.10 10.85 2.14
C LEU A 88 -13.22 9.80 1.46
N PHE A 89 -13.81 8.63 1.20
CA PHE A 89 -13.23 7.64 0.31
C PHE A 89 -13.64 7.91 -1.15
N THR A 90 -12.66 7.89 -2.06
CA THR A 90 -12.85 7.88 -3.51
C THR A 90 -12.35 6.54 -4.05
N GLN A 91 -13.20 5.80 -4.78
CA GLN A 91 -12.84 4.53 -5.40
C GLN A 91 -12.38 4.74 -6.84
N PHE A 92 -11.34 4.02 -7.23
CA PHE A 92 -10.85 3.90 -8.60
C PHE A 92 -10.88 2.43 -9.02
N THR A 93 -11.37 2.16 -10.22
CA THR A 93 -11.58 0.82 -10.78
C THR A 93 -11.00 0.72 -12.20
N LYS A 94 -11.16 -0.43 -12.87
CA LYS A 94 -10.86 -0.58 -14.31
C LYS A 94 -11.58 0.47 -15.18
N LYS A 95 -12.77 0.94 -14.75
CA LYS A 95 -13.51 2.00 -15.48
C LYS A 95 -12.79 3.34 -15.45
N ASP A 96 -11.93 3.55 -14.47
CA ASP A 96 -11.18 4.79 -14.23
C ASP A 96 -9.74 4.72 -14.77
N GLY A 97 -9.35 3.59 -15.36
CA GLY A 97 -8.04 3.37 -16.00
C GLY A 97 -7.12 2.38 -15.30
N LEU A 98 -7.52 1.75 -14.18
CA LEU A 98 -6.73 0.67 -13.58
C LEU A 98 -6.61 -0.51 -14.55
N SER A 99 -5.44 -1.15 -14.60
CA SER A 99 -5.24 -2.37 -15.39
C SER A 99 -6.11 -3.54 -14.87
N SER A 100 -6.24 -3.67 -13.55
CA SER A 100 -7.12 -4.63 -12.88
C SER A 100 -7.69 -4.05 -11.58
N ASN A 101 -8.84 -4.56 -11.12
CA ASN A 101 -9.40 -4.23 -9.81
C ASN A 101 -8.71 -4.98 -8.66
N SER A 102 -7.80 -5.90 -8.96
CA SER A 102 -6.96 -6.57 -7.96
C SER A 102 -5.63 -5.85 -7.88
N VAL A 103 -5.40 -5.11 -6.79
CA VAL A 103 -4.23 -4.27 -6.55
C VAL A 103 -3.43 -4.80 -5.36
N TYR A 104 -2.17 -5.13 -5.61
CA TYR A 104 -1.28 -5.82 -4.66
C TYR A 104 -0.14 -4.96 -4.14
N SER A 105 0.23 -3.89 -4.85
CA SER A 105 1.25 -2.96 -4.40
C SER A 105 0.93 -1.52 -4.81
N ILE A 106 1.35 -0.58 -3.97
CA ILE A 106 1.24 0.86 -4.23
C ILE A 106 2.60 1.49 -3.94
N LEU A 107 3.07 2.34 -4.85
CA LEU A 107 4.32 3.07 -4.71
C LEU A 107 4.10 4.50 -5.19
N GLU A 108 4.37 5.49 -4.36
CA GLU A 108 4.56 6.87 -4.84
C GLU A 108 6.03 7.04 -5.21
N GLU A 109 6.31 7.34 -6.47
CA GLU A 109 7.66 7.66 -6.91
C GLU A 109 8.03 9.11 -6.60
N LYS A 110 9.33 9.43 -6.63
CA LYS A 110 9.89 10.77 -6.33
C LYS A 110 9.26 11.93 -7.11
N SER A 111 8.63 11.68 -8.26
CA SER A 111 7.94 12.70 -9.06
C SER A 111 6.55 13.08 -8.50
N GLY A 112 6.02 12.31 -7.55
CA GLY A 112 4.66 12.42 -7.03
C GLY A 112 3.64 11.53 -7.74
N ASN A 113 4.03 10.82 -8.81
CA ASN A 113 3.13 9.85 -9.43
C ASN A 113 2.95 8.62 -8.54
N ILE A 114 1.75 8.05 -8.54
CA ILE A 114 1.43 6.85 -7.78
C ILE A 114 1.26 5.67 -8.73
N TRP A 115 2.06 4.64 -8.53
CA TRP A 115 2.05 3.39 -9.26
C TRP A 115 1.22 2.36 -8.51
N PHE A 116 0.38 1.64 -9.24
CA PHE A 116 -0.40 0.52 -8.74
C PHE A 116 0.05 -0.76 -9.45
N GLY A 117 0.57 -1.72 -8.68
CA GLY A 117 0.84 -3.07 -9.14
C GLY A 117 -0.42 -3.92 -9.03
N THR A 118 -0.84 -4.50 -10.14
CA THR A 118 -2.12 -5.21 -10.28
C THR A 118 -1.91 -6.62 -10.83
N THR A 119 -2.97 -7.42 -10.93
CA THR A 119 -2.93 -8.71 -11.65
C THR A 119 -2.51 -8.56 -13.12
N ASP A 120 -2.89 -7.45 -13.76
CA ASP A 120 -2.72 -7.22 -15.20
C ASP A 120 -1.56 -6.24 -15.49
N GLY A 121 -0.48 -6.26 -14.69
CA GLY A 121 0.66 -5.36 -14.82
C GLY A 121 0.57 -4.13 -13.92
N VAL A 122 1.15 -3.02 -14.37
CA VAL A 122 1.14 -1.75 -13.64
C VAL A 122 0.26 -0.70 -14.32
N CYS A 123 -0.23 0.24 -13.51
CA CYS A 123 -0.80 1.49 -13.98
C CYS A 123 -0.30 2.65 -13.08
N CYS A 124 -0.35 3.87 -13.61
CA CYS A 124 0.18 5.06 -12.98
C CYS A 124 -0.90 6.14 -12.88
N TYR A 125 -0.95 6.81 -11.73
CA TYR A 125 -1.79 7.97 -11.44
C TYR A 125 -0.93 9.22 -11.34
N ASN A 126 -1.22 10.20 -12.20
CA ASN A 126 -0.47 11.46 -12.28
C ASN A 126 -1.13 12.63 -11.53
N GLY A 127 -1.96 12.35 -10.53
CA GLY A 127 -2.78 13.35 -9.85
C GLY A 127 -4.09 13.70 -10.56
N LYS A 128 -4.30 13.25 -11.81
CA LYS A 128 -5.52 13.52 -12.58
C LYS A 128 -6.19 12.26 -13.13
N SER A 129 -5.42 11.36 -13.72
CA SER A 129 -5.93 10.18 -14.42
C SER A 129 -5.04 8.98 -14.17
N ILE A 130 -5.64 7.79 -14.21
CA ILE A 130 -4.94 6.52 -14.17
C ILE A 130 -4.72 6.02 -15.60
N PHE A 131 -3.52 5.54 -15.91
CA PHE A 131 -3.22 4.93 -17.21
C PHE A 131 -2.33 3.69 -17.05
N PRO A 132 -2.58 2.61 -17.81
CA PRO A 132 -1.76 1.40 -17.77
C PRO A 132 -0.38 1.64 -18.39
N LEU A 133 0.63 0.94 -17.86
CA LEU A 133 1.99 0.90 -18.41
C LEU A 133 2.32 -0.54 -18.81
N SER A 134 2.80 -0.73 -20.04
CA SER A 134 3.13 -2.06 -20.56
C SER A 134 4.51 -2.52 -20.09
N ILE A 135 4.54 -3.60 -19.31
CA ILE A 135 5.79 -4.31 -19.01
C ILE A 135 5.99 -5.37 -20.12
N PRO A 136 7.18 -5.46 -20.76
CA PRO A 136 7.49 -6.49 -21.73
C PRO A 136 7.53 -7.84 -21.01
N PHE A 137 6.47 -8.62 -21.18
CA PHE A 137 6.35 -9.92 -20.55
C PHE A 137 6.92 -11.02 -21.45
N TYR A 138 7.74 -11.90 -20.87
CA TYR A 138 8.29 -13.06 -21.59
C TYR A 138 7.53 -14.30 -21.15
N ILE A 139 6.49 -14.68 -21.91
CA ILE A 139 5.83 -15.98 -21.73
C ILE A 139 6.82 -17.05 -22.17
N ARG A 140 7.54 -17.68 -21.23
CA ARG A 140 8.34 -18.86 -21.58
C ARG A 140 7.40 -20.02 -21.93
N PRO A 141 7.74 -20.83 -22.95
CA PRO A 141 6.95 -22.01 -23.31
C PRO A 141 6.69 -22.86 -22.08
N VAL A 142 5.41 -23.14 -21.83
CA VAL A 142 4.93 -23.95 -20.72
C VAL A 142 5.46 -25.38 -20.93
N THR A 143 6.39 -25.83 -20.10
CA THR A 143 6.84 -27.23 -20.12
C THR A 143 5.96 -28.13 -19.25
N ASP A 144 5.20 -27.56 -18.31
CA ASP A 144 4.36 -28.30 -17.36
C ASP A 144 3.03 -27.57 -17.10
N ASN A 145 1.90 -28.24 -17.32
CA ASN A 145 0.56 -27.73 -16.98
C ASN A 145 0.33 -27.78 -15.46
N ASN A 146 0.79 -26.78 -14.73
CA ASN A 146 0.47 -26.63 -13.31
C ASN A 146 -0.21 -25.27 -13.03
N TYR A 147 -0.93 -25.19 -11.90
CA TYR A 147 -1.68 -24.00 -11.45
C TYR A 147 -0.87 -22.68 -11.56
N TYR A 148 0.45 -22.77 -11.41
CA TYR A 148 1.33 -21.60 -11.38
C TYR A 148 1.74 -21.13 -12.78
N THR A 149 1.74 -22.01 -13.78
CA THR A 149 1.94 -21.62 -15.18
C THR A 149 0.80 -20.78 -15.73
N GLU A 150 -0.45 -21.03 -15.31
CA GLU A 150 -1.59 -20.18 -15.67
C GLU A 150 -1.47 -18.79 -15.04
N ARG A 151 -1.15 -18.70 -13.74
CA ARG A 151 -0.92 -17.41 -13.06
C ARG A 151 0.30 -16.66 -13.59
N SER A 152 1.32 -17.37 -14.09
CA SER A 152 2.45 -16.75 -14.77
C SER A 152 2.06 -16.11 -16.10
N THR A 153 0.89 -16.39 -16.68
CA THR A 153 0.40 -15.64 -17.86
C THR A 153 -0.18 -14.28 -17.48
N GLU A 154 -0.55 -14.10 -16.21
CA GLU A 154 -0.96 -12.82 -15.65
C GLU A 154 0.32 -12.05 -15.26
N ASN A 155 0.44 -10.81 -15.74
CA ASN A 155 1.61 -9.97 -15.49
C ASN A 155 1.57 -9.35 -14.09
N THR A 156 1.30 -10.18 -13.08
CA THR A 156 0.98 -9.71 -11.74
C THR A 156 2.20 -9.04 -11.11
N VAL A 157 2.00 -7.85 -10.56
CA VAL A 157 3.03 -7.10 -9.83
C VAL A 157 2.67 -7.03 -8.34
N TRP A 158 3.29 -7.92 -7.54
CA TRP A 158 3.00 -8.03 -6.11
C TRP A 158 3.74 -7.03 -5.25
N SER A 159 4.91 -6.59 -5.70
CA SER A 159 5.75 -5.70 -4.93
C SER A 159 6.46 -4.70 -5.84
N MET A 160 6.62 -3.48 -5.33
CA MET A 160 7.35 -2.43 -6.01
C MET A 160 8.21 -1.67 -5.02
N LEU A 161 9.35 -1.18 -5.48
CA LEU A 161 10.27 -0.37 -4.72
C LEU A 161 10.96 0.63 -5.65
N GLN A 162 10.98 1.91 -5.30
CA GLN A 162 11.94 2.84 -5.91
C GLN A 162 13.21 2.87 -5.06
N ASP A 163 14.33 2.48 -5.65
CA ASP A 163 15.62 2.49 -4.96
C ASP A 163 16.19 3.93 -4.82
N LYS A 164 17.26 4.07 -4.03
CA LYS A 164 17.95 5.36 -3.84
C LYS A 164 18.43 5.97 -5.15
N SER A 165 18.80 5.17 -6.15
CA SER A 165 19.20 5.65 -7.48
C SER A 165 18.03 6.20 -8.32
N GLY A 166 16.79 5.88 -7.94
CA GLY A 166 15.57 6.28 -8.64
C GLY A 166 15.00 5.22 -9.57
N LYS A 167 15.64 4.06 -9.68
CA LYS A 167 15.12 2.92 -10.45
C LYS A 167 13.95 2.29 -9.71
N ILE A 168 12.89 1.96 -10.43
CA ILE A 168 11.74 1.23 -9.88
C ILE A 168 11.92 -0.26 -10.15
N TRP A 169 11.88 -1.05 -9.10
CA TRP A 169 11.92 -2.51 -9.12
C TRP A 169 10.50 -3.03 -9.01
N LEU A 170 10.16 -4.02 -9.83
CA LEU A 170 8.85 -4.65 -9.90
C LEU A 170 9.02 -6.16 -9.70
N GLY A 171 8.48 -6.68 -8.60
CA GLY A 171 8.46 -8.09 -8.28
C GLY A 171 7.23 -8.76 -8.90
N THR A 172 7.45 -9.78 -9.73
CA THR A 172 6.38 -10.43 -10.50
C THR A 172 6.34 -11.94 -10.29
N ALA A 173 5.40 -12.60 -10.99
CA ALA A 173 5.31 -14.06 -11.09
C ALA A 173 6.61 -14.71 -11.56
N ASP A 174 7.22 -14.15 -12.61
CA ASP A 174 8.43 -14.69 -13.21
C ASP A 174 9.43 -13.56 -13.47
N GLY A 175 10.36 -13.41 -12.54
CA GLY A 175 11.42 -12.43 -12.63
C GLY A 175 11.15 -11.15 -11.86
N VAL A 176 12.18 -10.32 -11.86
CA VAL A 176 12.11 -8.94 -11.39
C VAL A 176 12.36 -8.04 -12.59
N TYR A 177 11.54 -7.02 -12.73
CA TYR A 177 11.67 -6.02 -13.78
C TYR A 177 12.14 -4.70 -13.18
N CYS A 178 12.92 -3.96 -13.95
CA CYS A 178 13.46 -2.66 -13.58
C CYS A 178 12.99 -1.61 -14.57
N TYR A 179 12.40 -0.53 -14.07
CA TYR A 179 12.07 0.66 -14.84
C TYR A 179 13.04 1.80 -14.53
N ASN A 180 13.66 2.35 -15.57
CA ASN A 180 14.68 3.40 -15.47
C ASN A 180 14.16 4.79 -15.88
N GLY A 181 12.84 4.97 -15.99
CA GLY A 181 12.23 6.19 -16.53
C GLY A 181 11.93 6.14 -18.03
N PHE A 182 12.47 5.16 -18.75
CA PHE A 182 12.26 5.03 -20.20
C PHE A 182 11.77 3.63 -20.57
N ASN A 183 12.47 2.59 -20.11
CA ASN A 183 12.21 1.21 -20.51
C ASN A 183 12.14 0.29 -19.29
N PHE A 184 11.33 -0.76 -19.42
CA PHE A 184 11.35 -1.91 -18.53
C PHE A 184 12.34 -2.94 -19.04
N ASN A 185 13.21 -3.44 -18.16
CA ASN A 185 14.14 -4.53 -18.45
C ASN A 185 14.02 -5.61 -17.39
N ARG A 186 14.12 -6.87 -17.80
CA ARG A 186 14.22 -7.98 -16.85
C ARG A 186 15.59 -7.93 -16.18
N PHE A 187 15.61 -7.89 -14.86
CA PHE A 187 16.79 -7.60 -14.06
C PHE A 187 17.95 -8.58 -14.31
N LEU A 188 17.65 -9.89 -14.31
CA LEU A 188 18.66 -10.94 -14.48
C LEU A 188 19.06 -11.21 -15.93
N ASP A 189 18.48 -10.49 -16.89
CA ASP A 189 18.96 -10.50 -18.28
C ASP A 189 20.10 -9.49 -18.49
N ASN A 190 20.49 -8.76 -17.44
CA ASN A 190 21.64 -7.85 -17.47
C ASN A 190 22.95 -8.63 -17.25
N ASP A 191 23.79 -8.70 -18.29
CA ASP A 191 25.09 -9.39 -18.26
C ASP A 191 26.08 -8.84 -17.21
N GLY A 192 25.83 -7.65 -16.66
CA GLY A 192 26.61 -7.09 -15.56
C GLY A 192 26.31 -7.72 -14.19
N VAL A 193 25.24 -8.50 -14.06
CA VAL A 193 24.83 -9.14 -12.81
C VAL A 193 25.42 -10.54 -12.70
N ILE A 194 26.18 -10.80 -11.65
CA ILE A 194 26.74 -12.13 -11.37
C ILE A 194 25.67 -13.00 -10.69
N ASN A 195 25.09 -13.94 -11.43
CA ASN A 195 24.09 -14.91 -10.97
C ASN A 195 24.64 -16.34 -11.00
N LYS A 196 25.43 -16.72 -9.98
CA LYS A 196 26.08 -18.04 -9.92
C LYS A 196 25.10 -19.19 -9.64
N ASP A 197 24.03 -18.90 -8.90
CA ASP A 197 23.05 -19.89 -8.46
C ASP A 197 21.95 -20.13 -9.52
N SER A 198 22.07 -19.51 -10.70
CA SER A 198 21.06 -19.59 -11.77
C SER A 198 19.66 -19.21 -11.30
N LEU A 199 19.57 -18.23 -10.41
CA LEU A 199 18.32 -17.72 -9.84
C LEU A 199 17.42 -17.17 -10.95
N ARG A 200 16.11 -17.25 -10.72
CA ARG A 200 15.10 -16.70 -11.63
C ARG A 200 14.32 -15.55 -11.03
N LEU A 201 14.27 -15.44 -9.70
CA LEU A 201 13.45 -14.49 -8.95
C LEU A 201 11.97 -14.63 -9.28
N LYS A 202 11.42 -15.81 -8.98
CA LYS A 202 9.99 -16.10 -9.17
C LYS A 202 9.21 -15.70 -7.92
N MET A 203 7.96 -15.30 -8.12
CA MET A 203 7.01 -15.08 -7.02
C MET A 203 7.51 -14.04 -6.00
N ILE A 204 7.90 -12.85 -6.46
CA ILE A 204 8.51 -11.86 -5.56
C ILE A 204 7.45 -11.10 -4.76
N ASP A 205 7.18 -11.60 -3.55
CA ASP A 205 6.15 -11.07 -2.63
C ASP A 205 6.58 -9.74 -2.00
N CYS A 206 7.87 -9.50 -1.82
CA CYS A 206 8.39 -8.29 -1.20
C CYS A 206 9.77 -7.91 -1.74
N ILE A 207 10.00 -6.60 -1.92
CA ILE A 207 11.29 -6.01 -2.25
C ILE A 207 11.61 -4.96 -1.20
N LEU A 208 12.84 -4.93 -0.70
CA LEU A 208 13.32 -3.92 0.23
C LEU A 208 14.76 -3.53 -0.10
N GLU A 209 15.05 -2.23 -0.11
CA GLU A 209 16.42 -1.73 -0.09
C GLU A 209 16.85 -1.51 1.36
N ASP A 210 17.95 -2.13 1.78
CA ASP A 210 18.47 -1.92 3.13
C ASP A 210 19.27 -0.60 3.25
N LYS A 211 19.62 -0.24 4.49
CA LYS A 211 20.48 0.94 4.78
C LYS A 211 21.82 0.94 4.03
N SER A 212 22.39 -0.23 3.74
CA SER A 212 23.64 -0.38 3.01
C SER A 212 23.48 -0.25 1.49
N GLY A 213 22.24 -0.27 0.99
CA GLY A 213 21.92 -0.17 -0.44
C GLY A 213 21.77 -1.51 -1.14
N ASN A 214 21.77 -2.63 -0.41
CA ASN A 214 21.48 -3.93 -1.01
C ASN A 214 19.98 -4.05 -1.27
N ILE A 215 19.62 -4.70 -2.38
CA ILE A 215 18.24 -5.00 -2.71
C ILE A 215 17.93 -6.43 -2.31
N TRP A 216 16.93 -6.59 -1.44
CA TRP A 216 16.47 -7.87 -0.94
C TRP A 216 15.14 -8.22 -1.57
N PHE A 217 15.02 -9.47 -2.01
CA PHE A 217 13.82 -10.05 -2.60
C PHE A 217 13.35 -11.22 -1.74
N ALA A 218 12.09 -11.19 -1.35
CA ALA A 218 11.42 -12.34 -0.75
C ALA A 218 10.78 -13.16 -1.86
N SER A 219 11.36 -14.32 -2.17
CA SER A 219 10.77 -15.29 -3.08
C SER A 219 9.70 -16.09 -2.31
N GLY A 220 8.48 -15.94 -2.78
CA GLY A 220 7.25 -16.33 -2.12
C GLY A 220 6.70 -17.66 -2.62
N MET A 221 5.37 -17.75 -2.72
CA MET A 221 4.62 -18.99 -2.97
C MET A 221 5.26 -19.91 -4.02
N PRO A 222 5.22 -21.25 -3.87
CA PRO A 222 5.72 -22.17 -4.89
C PRO A 222 5.22 -21.76 -6.30
N PRO A 223 6.08 -21.77 -7.33
CA PRO A 223 7.43 -22.33 -7.36
C PRO A 223 8.54 -21.36 -6.93
N GLY A 224 8.22 -20.22 -6.29
CA GLY A 224 9.14 -19.23 -5.75
C GLY A 224 9.95 -19.70 -4.54
N GLU A 225 10.49 -20.91 -4.58
CA GLU A 225 11.21 -21.49 -3.46
C GLU A 225 12.68 -21.07 -3.44
N GLU A 226 13.03 -19.86 -3.92
CA GLU A 226 14.41 -19.35 -3.89
C GLU A 226 14.77 -18.76 -2.52
N GLY A 227 13.79 -18.58 -1.63
CA GLY A 227 14.00 -18.05 -0.29
C GLY A 227 14.25 -16.55 -0.30
N ILE A 228 15.29 -16.12 0.41
CA ILE A 228 15.73 -14.74 0.47
C ILE A 228 16.82 -14.53 -0.58
N CYS A 229 16.59 -13.66 -1.56
CA CYS A 229 17.62 -13.29 -2.52
C CYS A 229 18.15 -11.88 -2.23
N CYS A 230 19.47 -11.70 -2.23
CA CYS A 230 20.12 -10.42 -1.98
C CYS A 230 20.99 -10.03 -3.16
N TYR A 231 20.79 -8.82 -3.67
CA TYR A 231 21.65 -8.20 -4.67
C TYR A 231 22.48 -7.08 -4.04
N ASP A 232 23.80 -7.24 -4.08
CA ASP A 232 24.78 -6.33 -3.46
C ASP A 232 25.24 -5.17 -4.36
N GLY A 233 24.60 -4.99 -5.52
CA GLY A 233 25.03 -4.05 -6.55
C GLY A 233 25.90 -4.66 -7.65
N LYS A 234 26.32 -5.93 -7.51
CA LYS A 234 27.09 -6.66 -8.53
C LYS A 234 26.70 -8.13 -8.65
N SER A 235 26.48 -8.81 -7.53
CA SER A 235 26.17 -10.22 -7.45
C SER A 235 24.84 -10.46 -6.75
N ILE A 236 24.14 -11.51 -7.17
CA ILE A 236 22.95 -11.99 -6.48
C ILE A 236 23.23 -13.34 -5.84
N SER A 237 22.74 -13.52 -4.61
CA SER A 237 22.86 -14.77 -3.84
C SER A 237 21.54 -15.09 -3.15
N SER A 238 21.28 -16.38 -2.93
CA SER A 238 20.08 -16.86 -2.24
C SER A 238 20.40 -17.44 -0.85
N TYR A 239 19.48 -17.28 0.08
CA TYR A 239 19.57 -17.78 1.45
C TYR A 239 18.24 -18.44 1.84
N LYS A 240 18.33 -19.62 2.46
CA LYS A 240 17.18 -20.37 3.01
C LYS A 240 17.42 -20.70 4.48
N PRO A 241 17.31 -19.71 5.39
CA PRO A 241 17.43 -19.97 6.81
C PRO A 241 16.47 -21.08 7.23
N ASN A 242 16.98 -22.09 7.93
CA ASN A 242 16.24 -23.29 8.34
C ASN A 242 15.54 -24.06 7.19
N GLY A 243 16.02 -23.90 5.95
CA GLY A 243 15.46 -24.57 4.78
C GLY A 243 14.15 -23.96 4.25
N ASP A 244 13.70 -22.81 4.80
CA ASP A 244 12.47 -22.17 4.33
C ASP A 244 12.70 -21.51 2.96
N GLY A 245 11.98 -21.99 1.95
CA GLY A 245 11.99 -21.43 0.60
C GLY A 245 10.89 -20.40 0.35
N TRP A 246 9.86 -20.31 1.22
CA TRP A 246 8.71 -19.44 1.02
C TRP A 246 8.75 -18.26 1.99
N ILE A 247 9.30 -17.15 1.51
CA ILE A 247 9.44 -15.90 2.25
C ILE A 247 8.47 -14.86 1.70
N ARG A 248 7.71 -14.20 2.59
CA ARG A 248 6.64 -13.27 2.18
C ARG A 248 6.90 -11.81 2.53
N TYR A 249 7.54 -11.56 3.68
CA TYR A 249 7.72 -10.21 4.19
C TYR A 249 9.17 -9.94 4.51
N ILE A 250 9.60 -8.71 4.22
CA ILE A 250 10.86 -8.13 4.68
C ILE A 250 10.53 -6.80 5.36
N LYS A 251 11.05 -6.61 6.57
CA LYS A 251 10.96 -5.33 7.30
C LYS A 251 12.31 -5.01 7.93
N GLN A 252 12.74 -3.75 7.82
CA GLN A 252 13.96 -3.28 8.48
C GLN A 252 13.60 -2.55 9.77
N ASP A 253 14.20 -2.96 10.89
CA ASP A 253 14.01 -2.27 12.16
C ASP A 253 14.89 -1.02 12.30
N LYS A 254 14.68 -0.25 13.37
CA LYS A 254 15.45 0.98 13.63
C LYS A 254 16.96 0.74 13.78
N ASN A 255 17.36 -0.44 14.23
CA ASN A 255 18.77 -0.83 14.40
C ASN A 255 19.41 -1.29 13.07
N GLY A 256 18.59 -1.52 12.04
CA GLY A 256 19.04 -1.97 10.72
C GLY A 256 18.93 -3.47 10.52
N ASN A 257 18.45 -4.24 11.50
CA ASN A 257 18.23 -5.67 11.30
C ASN A 257 17.05 -5.89 10.35
N LEU A 258 17.17 -6.93 9.52
CA LEU A 258 16.10 -7.33 8.61
C LEU A 258 15.30 -8.48 9.24
N TRP A 259 13.99 -8.29 9.31
CA TRP A 259 13.01 -9.25 9.78
C TRP A 259 12.35 -9.89 8.56
N PHE A 260 12.41 -11.21 8.49
CA PHE A 260 11.84 -12.01 7.41
C PHE A 260 10.68 -12.84 7.93
N GLY A 261 9.57 -12.83 7.20
CA GLY A 261 8.41 -13.69 7.45
C GLY A 261 8.42 -14.93 6.55
N GLY A 262 8.77 -16.08 7.13
CA GLY A 262 8.72 -17.39 6.47
C GLY A 262 7.40 -18.11 6.76
N ARG A 263 6.93 -18.91 5.80
CA ARG A 263 5.65 -19.64 5.94
C ARG A 263 5.80 -21.06 6.48
N LEU A 264 6.96 -21.70 6.29
CA LEU A 264 7.17 -23.09 6.69
C LEU A 264 7.84 -23.21 8.05
N HIS A 265 8.80 -22.34 8.33
CA HIS A 265 9.68 -22.47 9.50
C HIS A 265 9.76 -21.20 10.36
N GLY A 266 8.85 -20.26 10.13
CA GLY A 266 8.65 -19.08 10.98
C GLY A 266 9.48 -17.87 10.58
N ASN A 267 9.75 -16.99 11.54
CA ASN A 267 10.38 -15.70 11.28
C ASN A 267 11.88 -15.74 11.58
N PHE A 268 12.66 -14.98 10.81
CA PHE A 268 14.12 -14.91 10.97
C PHE A 268 14.58 -13.46 11.02
N ILE A 269 15.68 -13.22 11.74
CA ILE A 269 16.33 -11.92 11.83
C ILE A 269 17.73 -12.02 11.20
N TYR A 270 18.08 -11.06 10.35
CA TYR A 270 19.43 -10.87 9.84
C TYR A 270 20.05 -9.62 10.45
N ASP A 271 21.17 -9.78 11.14
CA ASP A 271 21.90 -8.70 11.84
C ASP A 271 22.97 -8.01 10.97
N GLY A 272 22.99 -8.30 9.67
CA GLY A 272 24.05 -7.88 8.76
C GLY A 272 25.16 -8.93 8.56
N LYS A 273 25.14 -10.03 9.32
CA LYS A 273 26.12 -11.12 9.24
C LYS A 273 25.51 -12.51 9.35
N ASN A 274 24.57 -12.72 10.27
CA ASN A 274 24.00 -14.01 10.60
C ASN A 274 22.47 -13.98 10.55
N PHE A 275 21.89 -15.08 10.12
CA PHE A 275 20.47 -15.35 10.30
C PHE A 275 20.25 -16.03 11.65
N THR A 276 19.34 -15.49 12.45
CA THR A 276 18.91 -16.08 13.71
C THR A 276 17.42 -16.35 13.66
N ASN A 277 17.01 -17.52 14.14
CA ASN A 277 15.59 -17.86 14.24
C ASN A 277 14.94 -16.99 15.33
N PHE A 278 13.85 -16.32 14.97
CA PHE A 278 13.00 -15.65 15.94
C PHE A 278 11.94 -16.64 16.38
N THR A 279 12.26 -17.39 17.45
CA THR A 279 11.38 -18.41 18.01
C THR A 279 10.04 -17.79 18.39
N GLN A 280 9.00 -18.25 17.71
CA GLN A 280 7.65 -17.70 17.83
C GLN A 280 7.08 -17.95 19.22
N LYS A 281 6.51 -16.91 19.82
CA LYS A 281 5.43 -17.06 20.79
C LYS A 281 4.22 -17.63 20.03
N VAL A 282 3.50 -18.56 20.64
CA VAL A 282 2.29 -19.17 20.04
C VAL A 282 1.34 -18.08 19.54
N GLY A 283 0.88 -18.19 18.29
CA GLY A 283 -0.09 -17.27 17.67
C GLY A 283 0.50 -16.05 16.95
N ILE A 284 1.82 -15.88 16.92
CA ILE A 284 2.49 -14.81 16.14
C ILE A 284 2.67 -15.24 14.68
N GLY A 285 2.22 -14.39 13.77
CA GLY A 285 2.40 -14.52 12.32
C GLY A 285 3.62 -13.78 11.80
N ASN A 286 3.49 -13.18 10.61
CA ASN A 286 4.60 -12.53 9.90
C ASN A 286 4.86 -11.11 10.41
N PRO A 287 6.11 -10.60 10.34
CA PRO A 287 6.41 -9.19 10.59
C PRO A 287 5.83 -8.33 9.45
N VAL A 288 4.89 -7.45 9.79
CA VAL A 288 4.15 -6.63 8.80
C VAL A 288 4.59 -5.17 8.82
N LEU A 289 4.96 -4.63 9.98
CA LEU A 289 5.35 -3.23 10.14
C LEU A 289 6.46 -3.08 11.18
N ALA A 290 7.45 -2.25 10.88
CA ALA A 290 8.35 -1.66 11.86
C ALA A 290 7.91 -0.21 12.05
N ASP A 291 7.48 0.16 13.26
CA ASP A 291 6.97 1.51 13.52
C ASP A 291 8.08 2.50 13.90
N LYS A 292 7.75 3.80 13.94
CA LYS A 292 8.69 4.88 14.28
C LYS A 292 9.22 4.82 15.72
N HIS A 293 8.53 4.13 16.62
CA HIS A 293 8.98 3.91 18.00
C HIS A 293 9.99 2.75 18.10
N GLY A 294 10.09 1.95 17.03
CA GLY A 294 10.98 0.81 16.92
C GLY A 294 10.33 -0.49 17.36
N ASN A 295 9.00 -0.54 17.46
CA ASN A 295 8.28 -1.79 17.67
C ASN A 295 8.16 -2.55 16.35
N ILE A 296 8.11 -3.88 16.44
CA ILE A 296 7.74 -4.74 15.32
C ILE A 296 6.32 -5.24 15.52
N TRP A 297 5.48 -4.96 14.54
CA TRP A 297 4.10 -5.41 14.49
C TRP A 297 3.98 -6.63 13.59
N PHE A 298 3.32 -7.66 14.12
CA PHE A 298 3.09 -8.92 13.45
C PHE A 298 1.61 -9.13 13.21
N SER A 299 1.28 -9.80 12.11
CA SER A 299 -0.04 -10.40 11.97
C SER A 299 -0.23 -11.52 13.00
N GLY A 300 -1.48 -11.92 13.24
CA GLY A 300 -1.76 -13.22 13.84
C GLY A 300 -1.33 -14.38 12.94
N GLU A 301 -1.15 -15.55 13.53
CA GLU A 301 -0.78 -16.78 12.80
C GLU A 301 -1.76 -17.10 11.66
N GLU A 302 -1.20 -17.43 10.48
CA GLU A 302 -1.98 -17.85 9.32
C GLU A 302 -2.27 -19.36 9.41
N LYS A 303 -3.44 -19.75 9.92
CA LYS A 303 -3.84 -21.16 9.96
C LYS A 303 -4.23 -21.66 8.56
N GLN A 304 -3.76 -22.86 8.19
CA GLN A 304 -4.08 -23.50 6.91
C GLN A 304 -5.56 -23.91 6.77
N SER A 305 -6.28 -24.08 7.89
CA SER A 305 -7.72 -24.38 7.88
C SER A 305 -8.55 -23.11 7.75
N SER A 306 -9.64 -23.17 6.99
CA SER A 306 -10.67 -22.13 6.78
C SER A 306 -11.40 -21.64 8.05
N VAL A 307 -10.95 -22.06 9.23
CA VAL A 307 -11.38 -21.53 10.53
C VAL A 307 -10.43 -20.38 10.88
N GLU A 308 -10.81 -19.20 10.41
CA GLU A 308 -10.14 -17.91 10.64
C GLU A 308 -9.64 -17.78 12.08
N SER A 309 -8.33 -17.59 12.24
CA SER A 309 -7.65 -17.59 13.53
C SER A 309 -8.02 -16.36 14.37
N GLU A 310 -8.20 -16.56 15.68
CA GLU A 310 -8.34 -15.50 16.68
C GLU A 310 -7.04 -14.69 16.91
N GLY A 311 -6.20 -14.56 15.88
CA GLY A 311 -4.80 -14.14 16.01
C GLY A 311 -4.59 -12.64 16.16
N GLY A 312 -5.57 -11.83 15.75
CA GLY A 312 -5.49 -10.37 15.81
C GLY A 312 -4.17 -9.83 15.28
N ILE A 313 -3.53 -8.94 16.04
CA ILE A 313 -2.17 -8.45 15.78
C ILE A 313 -1.31 -8.51 17.04
N TRP A 314 0.00 -8.56 16.85
CA TRP A 314 0.97 -8.53 17.95
C TRP A 314 1.91 -7.36 17.79
N CYS A 315 2.26 -6.71 18.90
CA CYS A 315 3.27 -5.66 18.98
C CYS A 315 4.42 -6.15 19.87
N TYR A 316 5.65 -6.05 19.37
CA TYR A 316 6.88 -6.37 20.10
C TYR A 316 7.72 -5.11 20.27
N ASP A 317 7.97 -4.70 21.51
CA ASP A 317 8.73 -3.49 21.84
C ASP A 317 10.26 -3.71 21.94
N GLY A 318 10.73 -4.93 21.68
CA GLY A 318 12.11 -5.36 21.91
C GLY A 318 12.32 -6.14 23.21
N HIS A 319 11.32 -6.21 24.08
CA HIS A 319 11.35 -6.89 25.36
C HIS A 319 10.08 -7.72 25.62
N THR A 320 8.91 -7.17 25.33
CA THR A 320 7.60 -7.75 25.65
C THR A 320 6.68 -7.77 24.44
N PHE A 321 5.69 -8.68 24.49
CA PHE A 321 4.67 -8.81 23.45
C PHE A 321 3.30 -8.44 23.98
N LYS A 322 2.60 -7.58 23.26
CA LYS A 322 1.18 -7.27 23.47
C LYS A 322 0.35 -7.81 22.30
N ASN A 323 -0.73 -8.53 22.60
CA ASN A 323 -1.72 -8.97 21.61
C ASN A 323 -2.89 -8.00 21.60
N TYR A 324 -3.43 -7.74 20.41
CA TYR A 324 -4.68 -7.02 20.21
C TYR A 324 -5.62 -7.89 19.38
N ASN A 325 -6.83 -8.11 19.87
CA ASN A 325 -7.79 -9.05 19.27
C ASN A 325 -9.23 -8.49 19.28
N THR A 326 -10.22 -9.36 19.13
CA THR A 326 -11.63 -8.98 19.09
C THR A 326 -12.13 -8.29 20.34
N SER A 327 -11.55 -8.58 21.50
CA SER A 327 -11.87 -7.86 22.74
C SER A 327 -11.37 -6.40 22.74
N ASP A 328 -10.38 -6.06 21.92
CA ASP A 328 -9.84 -4.70 21.78
C ASP A 328 -10.51 -3.89 20.65
N GLY A 329 -11.49 -4.48 19.95
CA GLY A 329 -12.20 -3.84 18.82
C GLY A 329 -11.63 -4.16 17.44
N MET A 330 -10.69 -5.10 17.35
CA MET A 330 -10.15 -5.59 16.08
C MET A 330 -10.99 -6.76 15.53
N SER A 331 -11.03 -6.99 14.22
CA SER A 331 -11.63 -8.21 13.67
C SER A 331 -10.81 -9.49 13.94
N LYS A 332 -11.46 -10.64 13.76
CA LYS A 332 -10.80 -11.97 13.76
C LYS A 332 -10.07 -12.29 12.44
N TYR A 333 -10.14 -11.41 11.44
CA TYR A 333 -9.62 -11.72 10.12
C TYR A 333 -8.11 -11.55 10.06
N PHE A 334 -7.46 -12.40 9.24
CA PHE A 334 -6.03 -12.29 8.97
C PHE A 334 -5.67 -10.91 8.41
N VAL A 335 -4.53 -10.39 8.85
CA VAL A 335 -4.00 -9.09 8.45
C VAL A 335 -3.01 -9.25 7.29
N TRP A 336 -3.25 -8.52 6.20
CA TRP A 336 -2.39 -8.52 5.02
C TRP A 336 -1.35 -7.40 5.04
N PHE A 337 -1.75 -6.21 5.50
CA PHE A 337 -0.87 -5.05 5.61
C PHE A 337 -1.11 -4.26 6.88
N MET A 338 -0.08 -3.53 7.27
CA MET A 338 -0.13 -2.46 8.24
C MET A 338 0.69 -1.28 7.71
N LEU A 339 0.23 -0.07 7.97
CA LEU A 339 0.86 1.18 7.57
C LEU A 339 0.78 2.16 8.73
N GLU A 340 1.92 2.69 9.17
CA GLU A 340 1.93 3.83 10.10
C GLU A 340 1.83 5.14 9.32
N ASP A 341 0.80 5.94 9.58
CA ASP A 341 0.64 7.26 8.98
C ASP A 341 1.55 8.32 9.65
N ARG A 342 1.67 9.50 9.05
CA ARG A 342 2.49 10.63 9.55
C ARG A 342 2.14 11.06 10.98
N THR A 343 0.89 10.86 11.40
CA THR A 343 0.42 11.23 12.74
C THR A 343 0.67 10.15 13.79
N GLY A 344 1.11 8.97 13.37
CA GLY A 344 1.41 7.83 14.24
C GLY A 344 0.26 6.83 14.38
N ASN A 345 -0.85 6.99 13.64
CA ASN A 345 -1.87 5.95 13.62
C ASN A 345 -1.41 4.77 12.78
N ILE A 346 -1.82 3.57 13.17
CA ILE A 346 -1.58 2.35 12.40
C ILE A 346 -2.86 1.95 11.67
N TRP A 347 -2.79 1.96 10.35
CA TRP A 347 -3.84 1.48 9.45
C TRP A 347 -3.60 0.01 9.13
N ILE A 348 -4.65 -0.79 9.22
CA ILE A 348 -4.58 -2.26 9.19
C ILE A 348 -5.59 -2.77 8.17
N GLY A 349 -5.11 -3.48 7.16
CA GLY A 349 -5.94 -4.17 6.19
C GLY A 349 -6.09 -5.64 6.47
N THR A 350 -7.31 -6.12 6.40
CA THR A 350 -7.65 -7.50 6.71
C THR A 350 -8.28 -8.21 5.53
N ARG A 351 -8.43 -9.53 5.68
CA ARG A 351 -9.42 -10.29 4.88
C ARG A 351 -10.82 -9.72 5.07
N ASN A 352 -11.69 -10.02 4.12
CA ASN A 352 -13.05 -9.53 3.99
C ASN A 352 -13.17 -7.99 3.89
N THR A 353 -12.22 -7.35 3.20
CA THR A 353 -12.23 -5.91 2.94
C THR A 353 -12.34 -5.06 4.22
N GLY A 354 -11.78 -5.56 5.33
CA GLY A 354 -11.73 -4.83 6.58
C GLY A 354 -10.57 -3.85 6.61
N LEU A 355 -10.87 -2.59 6.97
CA LEU A 355 -9.90 -1.53 7.20
C LEU A 355 -10.08 -0.99 8.61
N TYR A 356 -9.02 -1.05 9.41
CA TYR A 356 -9.02 -0.58 10.79
C TYR A 356 -7.96 0.49 10.97
N LYS A 357 -8.22 1.43 11.88
CA LYS A 357 -7.24 2.42 12.34
C LYS A 357 -7.05 2.26 13.85
N TYR A 358 -5.80 2.14 14.27
CA TYR A 358 -5.39 2.19 15.67
C TYR A 358 -4.71 3.52 15.96
N ASP A 359 -5.25 4.29 16.90
CA ASP A 359 -4.73 5.63 17.27
C ASP A 359 -3.78 5.60 18.49
N GLY A 360 -3.35 4.41 18.91
CA GLY A 360 -2.59 4.20 20.15
C GLY A 360 -3.46 3.84 21.35
N ILE A 361 -4.78 4.02 21.26
CA ILE A 361 -5.73 3.72 22.33
C ILE A 361 -6.84 2.79 21.84
N THR A 362 -7.48 3.11 20.72
CA THR A 362 -8.69 2.44 20.22
C THR A 362 -8.55 1.99 18.79
N PHE A 363 -9.24 0.89 18.45
CA PHE A 363 -9.44 0.45 17.07
C PHE A 363 -10.76 1.01 16.54
N THR A 364 -10.70 1.71 15.41
CA THR A 364 -11.87 2.19 14.68
C THR A 364 -12.01 1.43 13.36
N ASN A 365 -13.19 0.87 13.09
CA ASN A 365 -13.50 0.21 11.82
C ASN A 365 -13.92 1.23 10.75
N TYR A 366 -13.23 1.22 9.62
CA TYR A 366 -13.45 2.07 8.45
C TYR A 366 -14.10 1.31 7.28
N SER A 367 -14.71 0.15 7.49
CA SER A 367 -15.42 -0.61 6.46
C SER A 367 -16.94 -0.71 6.72
N GLU A 368 -17.72 -0.80 5.65
CA GLU A 368 -19.16 -1.16 5.63
C GLU A 368 -19.42 -2.56 5.08
#